data_AF-A0A8J6LVD7-F1
#
_entry.id   AF-A0A8J6LVD7-F1
#
_cell.length_a   1.000
_cell.length_b   1.000
_cell.length_c   1.000
_cell.angle_alpha   90.00
_cell.angle_beta   90.00
_cell.angle_gamma   90.00
#
_symmetry.space_group_name_H-M   'P 1'
#
loop_
_entity.id
_entity.type
_entity.pdbx_description
1 polymer ?
#
loop_
_entity_poly.entity_id
_entity_poly.type
_entity_poly.pdbx_seq_one_letter_code
_entity_poly.pdbx_strand_id
1 'polypeptide(L)'
;MPGDHYGHDVLARNWRRPQVVPQVPAERDLVVEDAESGFCGAVVRCDKMPGGWVVTLADRHDKPRAFPLGPGFLIDGKPVVLTPPTVAGPKAPTRTASG
;
A
#
# COMPACT_ATOMS: atom_id res chain seq x y z
N MET A 1 -51.87 -3.46 -21.45
CA MET A 1 -50.82 -3.83 -20.49
C MET A 1 -49.53 -3.13 -20.91
N PRO A 2 -49.20 -1.94 -20.38
CA PRO A 2 -47.86 -1.38 -20.55
C PRO A 2 -46.89 -2.14 -19.63
N GLY A 3 -45.74 -2.52 -20.19
CA GLY A 3 -44.70 -3.27 -19.50
C GLY A 3 -43.76 -2.32 -18.76
N ASP A 4 -44.21 -1.84 -17.60
CA ASP A 4 -43.43 -1.02 -16.69
C ASP A 4 -42.76 -1.92 -15.63
N HIS A 5 -41.74 -2.69 -16.01
CA HIS A 5 -40.95 -3.48 -15.06
C HIS A 5 -39.47 -3.39 -15.43
N TYR A 6 -38.61 -3.12 -14.43
CA TYR A 6 -37.18 -2.72 -14.48
C TYR A 6 -36.97 -1.23 -14.75
N GLY A 7 -37.23 -0.32 -13.81
CA GLY A 7 -37.28 -0.53 -12.37
C GLY A 7 -35.89 -0.74 -11.78
N HIS A 8 -35.22 0.37 -11.49
CA HIS A 8 -34.21 0.52 -10.43
C HIS A 8 -32.74 0.21 -10.75
N ASP A 9 -32.06 1.24 -11.24
CA ASP A 9 -30.76 1.72 -10.74
C ASP A 9 -29.73 0.64 -10.32
N VAL A 10 -29.02 0.11 -11.30
CA VAL A 10 -27.86 -0.77 -11.11
C VAL A 10 -26.52 0.00 -11.03
N LEU A 11 -26.56 1.33 -10.89
CA LEU A 11 -25.36 2.16 -10.74
C LEU A 11 -25.19 2.75 -9.33
N ALA A 12 -26.18 2.61 -8.44
CA ALA A 12 -26.10 3.03 -7.04
C ALA A 12 -25.33 2.04 -6.13
N ARG A 13 -24.15 1.56 -6.54
CA ARG A 13 -23.20 0.90 -5.62
C ARG A 13 -22.00 1.80 -5.35
N ASN A 14 -22.24 2.83 -4.53
CA ASN A 14 -21.29 3.39 -3.57
C ASN A 14 -19.86 3.70 -4.08
N TRP A 15 -19.75 4.47 -5.17
CA TRP A 15 -18.48 4.85 -5.83
C TRP A 15 -17.66 5.94 -5.11
N ARG A 16 -18.06 6.39 -3.92
CA ARG A 16 -17.38 7.48 -3.18
C ARG A 16 -17.43 7.30 -1.68
N ARG A 17 -16.88 6.21 -1.17
CA ARG A 17 -16.21 6.32 0.13
C ARG A 17 -14.75 6.63 -0.17
N PRO A 18 -14.21 7.80 0.22
CA PRO A 18 -12.78 7.98 0.23
C PRO A 18 -12.23 6.86 1.12
N GLN A 19 -11.71 5.82 0.50
CA GLN A 19 -11.08 4.74 1.23
C GLN A 19 -9.87 5.38 1.88
N VAL A 20 -9.95 5.58 3.19
CA VAL A 20 -8.84 6.12 3.97
C VAL A 20 -7.69 5.14 3.77
N VAL A 21 -6.74 5.52 2.91
CA VAL A 21 -5.57 4.71 2.63
C VAL A 21 -4.70 4.74 3.89
N PRO A 22 -4.44 3.59 4.53
CA PRO A 22 -3.60 3.54 5.70
C PRO A 22 -2.20 4.06 5.36
N GLN A 23 -1.71 4.97 6.19
CA GLN A 23 -0.34 5.45 6.13
C GLN A 23 0.53 4.49 6.93
N VAL A 24 1.52 3.89 6.29
CA VAL A 24 2.41 2.90 6.90
C VAL A 24 3.84 3.40 6.81
N PRO A 25 4.57 3.51 7.95
CA PRO A 25 5.97 3.87 7.90
C PRO A 25 6.77 2.81 7.13
N ALA A 26 7.71 3.25 6.29
CA ALA A 26 8.64 2.37 5.59
C ALA A 26 9.66 1.78 6.58
N GLU A 27 9.20 0.87 7.43
CA GLU A 27 10.01 0.13 8.40
C GLU A 27 10.85 -0.93 7.71
N ARG A 28 12.03 -1.24 8.25
CA ARG A 28 12.88 -2.31 7.73
C ARG A 28 12.15 -3.65 7.82
N ASP A 29 12.37 -4.51 6.83
CA ASP A 29 11.73 -5.83 6.68
C ASP A 29 10.21 -5.79 6.41
N LEU A 30 9.62 -4.59 6.27
CA LEU A 30 8.25 -4.45 5.81
C LEU A 30 8.13 -4.89 4.36
N VAL A 31 7.30 -5.89 4.10
CA VAL A 31 7.02 -6.37 2.74
C VAL A 31 5.92 -5.50 2.13
N VAL A 32 6.24 -4.89 0.99
CA VAL A 32 5.32 -4.07 0.22
C VAL A 32 5.42 -4.42 -1.26
N GLU A 33 4.34 -4.14 -1.97
CA GLU A 33 4.29 -4.22 -3.41
C GLU A 33 4.08 -2.82 -4.00
N ASP A 34 4.83 -2.48 -5.03
CA ASP A 34 4.59 -1.28 -5.83
C ASP A 34 3.50 -1.56 -6.86
N ALA A 35 2.38 -0.82 -6.81
CA ALA A 35 1.23 -1.02 -7.67
C ALA A 35 1.48 -0.61 -9.13
N GLU A 36 2.43 0.31 -9.37
CA GLU A 36 2.75 0.79 -10.72
C GLU A 36 3.62 -0.23 -11.47
N SER A 37 4.68 -0.73 -10.83
CA SER A 37 5.62 -1.68 -11.42
C SER A 37 5.27 -3.15 -11.14
N GLY A 38 4.37 -3.44 -10.21
CA GLY A 38 4.09 -4.79 -9.72
C GLY A 38 5.27 -5.43 -8.98
N PHE A 39 6.20 -4.62 -8.46
CA PHE A 39 7.39 -5.12 -7.77
C PHE A 39 7.08 -5.39 -6.30
N CYS A 40 7.22 -6.64 -5.86
CA CYS A 40 7.06 -7.02 -4.46
C CYS A 40 8.43 -7.26 -3.80
N GLY A 41 8.66 -6.60 -2.67
CA GLY A 41 9.91 -6.72 -1.93
C GLY A 41 9.83 -6.18 -0.50
N ALA A 42 10.85 -6.50 0.30
CA ALA A 42 10.99 -6.02 1.66
C ALA A 42 11.79 -4.70 1.69
N VAL A 43 11.37 -3.75 2.52
CA VAL A 43 12.11 -2.51 2.76
C VAL A 43 13.45 -2.85 3.41
N VAL A 44 14.54 -2.61 2.68
CA VAL A 44 15.91 -2.80 3.19
C VAL A 44 16.56 -1.49 3.59
N ARG A 45 16.11 -0.37 3.02
CA ARG A 45 16.68 0.95 3.27
C ARG A 45 15.68 2.06 2.97
N CYS A 46 15.79 3.16 3.67
CA CYS A 46 15.02 4.38 3.45
C CYS A 46 15.96 5.58 3.60
N ASP A 47 16.11 6.34 2.52
CA ASP A 47 17.00 7.51 2.45
C ASP A 47 16.20 8.78 2.20
N LYS A 48 16.65 9.87 2.83
CA LYS A 48 16.16 11.21 2.54
C LYS A 48 17.06 11.82 1.46
N MET A 49 16.48 12.07 0.28
CA MET A 49 17.13 12.76 -0.84
C MET A 49 16.64 14.21 -0.97
N PRO A 50 17.36 15.08 -1.73
CA PRO A 50 16.96 16.47 -1.94
C PRO A 50 15.55 16.64 -2.55
N GLY A 51 15.05 15.63 -3.26
CA GLY A 51 13.73 15.61 -3.90
C GLY A 51 12.64 14.86 -3.12
N GLY A 52 12.93 14.33 -1.93
CA GLY A 52 11.97 13.54 -1.16
C GLY A 52 12.59 12.31 -0.51
N TRP A 53 11.76 11.44 0.05
CA TRP A 53 12.20 10.18 0.61
C TRP A 53 12.20 9.09 -0.46
N VAL A 54 13.18 8.20 -0.40
CA VAL A 54 13.34 7.06 -1.30
C VAL A 54 13.40 5.80 -0.45
N VAL A 55 12.60 4.80 -0.79
CA VAL A 55 12.60 3.48 -0.17
C VAL A 55 13.26 2.47 -1.11
N THR A 56 14.19 1.67 -0.60
CA THR A 56 14.79 0.57 -1.33
C THR A 56 14.12 -0.72 -0.90
N LEU A 57 13.55 -1.42 -1.87
CA LEU A 57 12.88 -2.71 -1.70
C LEU A 57 13.78 -3.80 -2.28
N ALA A 58 14.00 -4.90 -1.55
CA ALA A 58 14.69 -6.08 -2.06
C ALA A 58 13.68 -7.21 -2.28
N ASP A 59 13.75 -7.86 -3.45
CA ASP A 59 12.97 -9.06 -3.70
C ASP A 59 13.58 -10.30 -2.99
N ARG A 60 12.95 -11.46 -3.15
CA ARG A 60 13.44 -12.75 -2.63
C ARG A 60 14.80 -13.22 -3.20
N HIS A 61 15.32 -12.55 -4.22
CA HIS A 61 16.62 -12.82 -4.85
C HIS A 61 17.65 -11.73 -4.50
N ASP A 62 17.40 -10.95 -3.45
CA ASP A 62 18.25 -9.83 -3.02
C ASP A 62 18.50 -8.81 -4.15
N LYS A 63 17.50 -8.56 -5.01
CA LYS A 63 17.58 -7.49 -6.01
C LYS A 63 17.01 -6.19 -5.42
N PRO A 64 17.86 -5.26 -4.94
CA PRO A 64 17.39 -3.99 -4.42
C PRO A 64 16.92 -3.08 -5.56
N ARG A 65 15.77 -2.45 -5.37
CA ARG A 65 15.23 -1.42 -6.26
C ARG A 65 14.71 -0.25 -5.46
N ALA A 66 15.11 0.95 -5.87
CA ALA A 66 14.73 2.19 -5.21
C ALA A 66 13.44 2.75 -5.81
N PHE A 67 12.52 3.16 -4.96
CA PHE A 67 11.24 3.75 -5.31
C PHE A 67 11.03 5.05 -4.52
N PRO A 68 10.40 6.07 -5.12
CA PRO A 68 10.00 7.26 -4.37
C PRO A 68 8.99 6.86 -3.30
N LEU A 69 9.17 7.37 -2.10
CA LEU A 69 8.26 7.12 -0.99
C LEU A 69 7.00 7.98 -1.16
N GLY A 70 5.82 7.36 -1.02
CA GLY A 70 4.55 8.04 -1.27
C GLY A 70 3.37 7.08 -1.45
N PRO A 71 2.30 7.51 -2.13
CA PRO A 71 1.19 6.64 -2.50
C PRO A 71 1.59 5.69 -3.64
N GLY A 72 0.85 4.58 -3.79
CA GLY A 72 1.09 3.61 -4.86
C GLY A 72 1.66 2.28 -4.38
N PHE A 73 1.80 2.08 -3.06
CA PHE A 73 2.20 0.80 -2.50
C PHE A 73 0.98 -0.02 -2.08
N LEU A 74 1.17 -1.32 -1.97
CA LEU A 74 0.21 -2.32 -1.57
C LEU A 74 0.81 -3.18 -0.46
N ILE A 75 0.03 -3.45 0.58
CA ILE A 75 0.35 -4.48 1.59
C ILE A 75 -0.81 -5.47 1.59
N ASP A 76 -0.51 -6.75 1.38
CA ASP A 76 -1.52 -7.81 1.25
C ASP A 76 -2.60 -7.47 0.19
N GLY A 77 -2.20 -6.80 -0.90
CA GLY A 77 -3.10 -6.34 -1.96
C GLY A 77 -3.97 -5.13 -1.60
N LYS A 78 -3.74 -4.49 -0.45
CA LYS A 78 -4.47 -3.28 -0.01
C LYS A 78 -3.62 -2.04 -0.23
N PRO A 79 -4.17 -0.98 -0.86
CA PRO A 79 -3.42 0.24 -1.12
C PRO A 79 -3.03 0.91 0.20
N VAL A 80 -1.75 1.24 0.32
CA VAL A 80 -1.16 1.94 1.47
C VAL A 80 -0.35 3.13 0.95
N VAL A 81 -0.19 4.14 1.81
CA VAL A 81 0.73 5.24 1.55
C VAL A 81 1.95 5.01 2.42
N LEU A 82 3.12 4.82 1.80
CA LEU A 82 4.36 4.74 2.56
C LEU A 82 4.72 6.12 3.09
N THR A 83 4.97 6.19 4.38
CA THR A 83 5.46 7.39 5.07
C THR A 83 6.91 7.18 5.49
N PRO A 84 7.70 8.26 5.65
CA PRO A 84 9.07 8.12 6.14
C PRO A 84 9.09 7.35 7.46
N PRO A 85 10.17 6.60 7.73
CA PRO A 85 10.29 5.85 8.98
C PRO A 85 10.11 6.81 10.15
N THR A 86 9.02 6.65 10.88
CA THR A 86 8.90 7.28 12.20
C THR A 86 9.93 6.60 13.07
N VAL A 87 10.77 7.37 13.74
CA VAL A 87 11.76 6.88 14.71
C VAL A 87 10.97 6.38 15.94
N ALA A 88 10.23 5.30 15.79
CA ALA A 88 9.53 4.59 16.85
C ALA A 88 9.97 3.13 16.72
N GLY A 89 10.47 2.58 17.82
CA GLY A 89 11.06 1.26 17.90
C GLY A 89 10.17 0.13 17.37
N PRO A 90 10.73 -1.09 17.27
CA PRO A 90 10.17 -2.20 16.50
C PRO A 90 8.68 -2.39 16.76
N LYS A 91 7.86 -2.19 15.71
CA LYS A 91 6.43 -2.40 15.78
C LYS A 91 6.15 -3.89 15.97
N ALA A 92 5.46 -4.21 17.06
CA ALA A 92 5.09 -5.56 17.44
C ALA A 92 4.39 -6.29 16.26
N PRO A 93 4.59 -7.61 16.11
CA PRO A 93 4.02 -8.37 15.01
C PRO A 93 2.49 -8.30 15.08
N THR A 94 1.86 -7.62 14.12
CA THR A 94 0.42 -7.73 13.90
C THR A 94 0.16 -9.11 13.30
N ARG A 95 0.05 -10.12 14.15
CA ARG A 95 -0.72 -11.31 13.83
C ARG A 95 -2.18 -10.96 14.03
N THR A 96 -2.89 -10.74 12.93
CA THR A 96 -4.33 -10.99 12.87
C THR A 96 -4.59 -11.91 11.69
N ALA A 97 -4.27 -13.19 11.88
CA ALA A 97 -5.04 -14.26 11.30
C ALA A 97 -6.02 -14.73 12.39
N SER A 98 -7.31 -14.68 12.08
CA SER A 98 -8.40 -15.16 12.94
C SER A 98 -8.12 -16.55 13.51
N GLY A 99 -8.44 -16.73 14.79
CA GLY A 99 -8.45 -18.01 15.50
C GLY A 99 -9.01 -17.82 16.90
#